data_AF-A0A1V0FY98-F1
#
_entry.id   AF-A0A1V0FY98-F1
#
_cell.length_a   1.000
_cell.length_b   1.000
_cell.length_c   1.000
_cell.angle_alpha   90.00
_cell.angle_beta   90.00
_cell.angle_gamma   90.00
#
_symmetry.space_group_name_H-M   'P 1'
#
loop_
_entity.id
_entity.type
_entity.pdbx_description
1 polymer ?
#
loop_
_entity_poly.entity_id
_entity_poly.type
_entity_poly.pdbx_seq_one_letter_code
_entity_poly.pdbx_strand_id
1 'polypeptide(L)'
;MLESMNNANTAYCLTGSADNTDAAGSIHTEGCAHTSEKDFTAGAVHDSSALTNTGFAGATAIETPTGKSTQQKCGFFAGTGTQESAAGFPTGTPAVVQVKIINGLFKLNAASDPTTPDMRNVGTALGGDINKFWKELHSAAKDYFTTQGKQRTEVSKQTLIALGSKTSVDKHIRSILAATNGTSPQSAKGNIDAEYKQYIGENNEETDKLWSKLEATRVVDPEKDDGSTTELKSLTDPKILAGLLAYYEAKAAAKQKQEAEKITKLKNELADQKGQSPEAECNELESTEKCNEEKICSWHTDVKNGEKNCKYNATKAKEKGVPVTQAQTAAAEAKIEKCSDKKKDDCKFPDCKWEEETCKDSSFLVNKKLSLITAIFVSLLAF
;
A
#
# COMPACT_ATOMS: atom_id res chain seq x y z
N MET A 1 18.03 40.60 17.67
CA MET A 1 17.74 41.70 18.60
C MET A 1 18.23 41.32 20.00
N LEU A 2 19.47 40.83 20.10
CA LEU A 2 20.11 40.37 21.34
C LEU A 2 21.61 40.64 21.34
N GLU A 3 22.13 41.42 20.39
CA GLU A 3 23.49 41.93 20.52
C GLU A 3 23.44 43.04 21.57
N SER A 4 24.05 42.75 22.73
CA SER A 4 24.36 43.74 23.76
C SER A 4 24.94 44.99 23.09
N MET A 5 24.46 46.17 23.47
CA MET A 5 25.02 47.43 22.97
C MET A 5 26.53 47.40 23.22
N ASN A 6 27.34 47.47 22.16
CA ASN A 6 28.80 47.43 22.26
C ASN A 6 29.34 48.72 22.92
N ASN A 7 29.23 48.78 24.26
CA ASN A 7 29.68 49.88 25.10
C ASN A 7 30.79 49.43 26.04
N ALA A 8 31.79 48.71 25.48
CA ALA A 8 32.95 48.21 26.22
C ALA A 8 32.60 47.40 27.50
N ASN A 9 31.50 46.62 27.46
CA ASN A 9 30.98 45.83 28.59
C ASN A 9 30.56 46.65 29.83
N THR A 10 30.37 47.97 29.69
CA THR A 10 29.97 48.82 30.83
C THR A 10 28.46 48.88 31.05
N ALA A 11 27.67 48.57 30.02
CA ALA A 11 26.21 48.47 30.06
C ALA A 11 25.75 47.29 29.18
N TYR A 12 24.84 46.47 29.71
CA TYR A 12 24.27 45.29 29.05
C TYR A 12 22.93 44.92 29.69
N CYS A 13 22.03 44.33 28.90
CA CYS A 13 20.68 43.96 29.34
C CYS A 13 20.49 42.48 29.65
N LEU A 14 21.53 41.67 29.45
CA LEU A 14 21.56 40.26 29.79
C LEU A 14 22.87 39.93 30.49
N THR A 15 22.76 39.32 31.67
CA THR A 15 23.90 38.88 32.47
C THR A 15 24.28 37.45 32.09
N GLY A 16 25.56 37.12 32.19
CA GLY A 16 26.02 35.73 32.11
C GLY A 16 25.63 34.93 33.35
N SER A 17 26.23 33.75 33.49
CA SER A 17 26.07 32.88 34.67
C SER A 17 26.48 33.55 35.98
N ALA A 18 27.41 34.52 35.91
CA ALA A 18 27.72 35.44 36.99
C ALA A 18 27.01 36.78 36.73
N ASP A 19 26.40 37.35 37.77
CA ASP A 19 25.59 38.57 37.70
C ASP A 19 26.36 39.82 37.21
N ASN A 20 27.69 39.78 37.20
CA ASN A 20 28.56 40.88 36.79
C ASN A 20 29.20 40.70 35.39
N THR A 21 28.81 39.69 34.63
CA THR A 21 29.34 39.45 33.28
C THR A 21 28.29 39.70 32.19
N ASP A 22 28.73 40.10 31.00
CA ASP A 22 27.88 40.25 29.81
C ASP A 22 27.65 38.87 29.15
N ALA A 23 26.41 38.53 28.82
CA ALA A 23 26.02 37.30 28.14
C ALA A 23 26.24 37.30 26.61
N ALA A 24 26.58 38.43 25.98
CA ALA A 24 26.65 38.57 24.52
C ALA A 24 27.50 37.51 23.80
N GLY A 25 28.48 36.91 24.48
CA GLY A 25 29.31 35.82 23.94
C GLY A 25 28.82 34.40 24.21
N SER A 26 27.91 34.17 25.16
CA SER A 26 27.47 32.83 25.59
C SER A 26 26.08 32.44 25.09
N ILE A 27 25.22 33.41 24.75
CA ILE A 27 23.83 33.14 24.31
C ILE A 27 23.72 32.20 23.11
N HIS A 28 24.69 32.24 22.18
CA HIS A 28 24.71 31.35 21.02
C HIS A 28 24.94 29.89 21.42
N THR A 29 25.79 29.64 22.42
CA THR A 29 26.06 28.29 22.93
C THR A 29 24.87 27.71 23.71
N GLU A 30 23.99 28.58 24.19
CA GLU A 30 22.72 28.22 24.86
C GLU A 30 21.55 28.08 23.86
N GLY A 31 21.82 28.18 22.55
CA GLY A 31 20.83 28.01 21.48
C GLY A 31 20.06 29.29 21.09
N CYS A 32 20.38 30.44 21.71
CA CYS A 32 19.83 31.73 21.32
C CYS A 32 20.67 32.36 20.21
N ALA A 33 20.45 31.91 18.97
CA ALA A 33 21.14 32.42 17.79
C ALA A 33 20.16 33.06 16.79
N HIS A 34 20.65 34.05 16.04
CA HIS A 34 19.99 34.47 14.82
C HIS A 34 20.04 33.31 13.82
N THR A 35 18.88 32.75 13.52
CA THR A 35 18.76 31.71 12.50
C THR A 35 18.66 32.33 11.11
N SER A 36 19.13 31.58 10.14
CA SER A 36 19.03 31.85 8.71
C SER A 36 18.49 30.60 8.01
N GLU A 37 17.97 30.74 6.79
CA GLU A 37 17.36 29.61 6.07
C GLU A 37 18.30 28.41 5.93
N LYS A 38 19.61 28.66 5.79
CA LYS A 38 20.65 27.62 5.73
C LYS A 38 20.83 26.81 7.02
N ASP A 39 20.36 27.32 8.16
CA ASP A 39 20.45 26.63 9.45
C ASP A 39 19.35 25.57 9.60
N PHE A 40 18.37 25.56 8.68
CA PHE A 40 17.31 24.57 8.63
C PHE A 40 17.63 23.53 7.56
N THR A 41 18.01 22.31 7.98
CA THR A 41 18.08 21.17 7.07
C THR A 41 16.72 20.49 6.99
N ALA A 42 16.28 20.18 5.77
CA ALA A 42 15.12 19.33 5.58
C ALA A 42 15.46 17.93 6.15
N GLY A 43 14.70 17.47 7.14
CA GLY A 43 14.96 16.22 7.83
C GLY A 43 13.87 15.87 8.83
N ALA A 44 13.94 14.67 9.40
CA ALA A 44 13.06 14.27 10.48
C ALA A 44 13.29 15.20 11.68
N VAL A 45 12.24 15.93 12.08
CA VAL A 45 12.33 16.76 13.28
C VAL A 45 12.34 15.83 14.48
N HIS A 46 13.44 15.85 15.25
CA HIS A 46 13.54 15.08 16.47
C HIS A 46 12.48 15.55 17.47
N ASP A 47 11.83 14.60 18.14
CA ASP A 47 10.93 14.89 19.26
C ASP A 47 11.63 15.82 20.24
N SER A 48 11.11 17.03 20.38
CA SER A 48 11.74 18.02 21.24
C SER A 48 11.26 17.71 22.65
N SER A 49 12.16 17.21 23.51
CA SER A 49 11.90 17.08 24.95
C SER A 49 11.51 18.42 25.60
N ALA A 50 11.73 19.53 24.89
CA ALA A 50 11.29 20.87 25.21
C ALA A 50 9.78 21.12 25.04
N LEU A 51 9.04 20.29 24.29
CA LEU A 51 7.59 20.42 24.10
C LEU A 51 6.86 19.31 24.86
N THR A 52 5.88 19.69 25.69
CA THR A 52 5.04 18.76 26.43
C THR A 52 3.58 18.86 25.97
N ASN A 53 2.74 17.95 26.46
CA ASN A 53 1.31 17.98 26.16
C ASN A 53 0.60 19.27 26.60
N THR A 54 1.14 19.99 27.59
CA THR A 54 0.53 21.16 28.21
C THR A 54 1.29 22.47 27.96
N GLY A 55 2.55 22.40 27.57
CA GLY A 55 3.37 23.60 27.36
C GLY A 55 4.83 23.31 27.04
N PHE A 56 5.73 24.17 27.49
CA PHE A 56 7.16 24.07 27.23
C PHE A 56 7.90 23.52 28.45
N ALA A 57 8.63 22.42 28.29
CA ALA A 57 9.39 21.79 29.36
C ALA A 57 10.50 22.73 29.84
N GLY A 58 10.76 22.76 31.15
CA GLY A 58 11.81 23.59 31.76
C GLY A 58 11.51 25.09 31.83
N ALA A 59 10.44 25.58 31.18
CA ALA A 59 10.09 27.00 31.17
C ALA A 59 9.29 27.42 32.42
N THR A 60 9.93 27.36 33.59
CA THR A 60 9.36 27.78 34.88
C THR A 60 9.25 29.30 34.98
N ALA A 61 8.36 29.79 35.85
CA ALA A 61 8.25 31.22 36.13
C ALA A 61 9.56 31.77 36.74
N ILE A 62 9.89 33.00 36.36
CA ILE A 62 10.88 33.83 37.05
C ILE A 62 10.10 34.93 37.77
N GLU A 63 10.13 34.90 39.09
CA GLU A 63 9.40 35.84 39.95
C GLU A 63 10.32 36.96 40.47
N THR A 64 9.72 38.05 40.95
CA THR A 64 10.42 39.10 41.70
C THR A 64 11.06 38.51 42.96
N PRO A 65 12.31 38.83 43.31
CA PRO A 65 13.26 39.71 42.62
C PRO A 65 14.26 38.96 41.72
N THR A 66 14.02 37.68 41.41
CA THR A 66 15.01 36.78 40.80
C THR A 66 15.37 37.17 39.36
N GLY A 67 14.49 37.87 38.65
CA GLY A 67 14.75 38.26 37.26
C GLY A 67 15.68 39.46 37.08
N LYS A 68 16.02 40.21 38.14
CA LYS A 68 16.88 41.39 38.04
C LYS A 68 18.31 41.13 38.50
N SER A 69 19.24 41.80 37.84
CA SER A 69 20.64 41.87 38.25
C SER A 69 20.87 42.84 39.41
N THR A 70 21.86 42.58 40.26
CA THR A 70 22.30 43.55 41.29
C THR A 70 23.10 44.71 40.70
N GLN A 71 23.63 44.55 39.48
CA GLN A 71 24.59 45.48 38.87
C GLN A 71 23.93 46.65 38.12
N GLN A 72 22.62 46.58 37.88
CA GLN A 72 21.83 47.65 37.21
C GLN A 72 22.43 48.12 35.87
N LYS A 73 22.91 47.18 35.06
CA LYS A 73 23.62 47.47 33.79
C LYS A 73 22.69 47.74 32.60
N CYS A 74 21.39 47.51 32.76
CA CYS A 74 20.39 47.66 31.72
C CYS A 74 19.58 48.95 31.88
N GLY A 75 19.89 49.97 31.07
CA GLY A 75 19.13 51.22 31.05
C GLY A 75 17.69 51.07 30.54
N PHE A 76 17.41 50.03 29.74
CA PHE A 76 16.08 49.80 29.17
C PHE A 76 14.99 49.62 30.24
N PHE A 77 15.32 48.96 31.35
CA PHE A 77 14.37 48.73 32.45
C PHE A 77 14.45 49.77 33.57
N ALA A 78 15.33 50.77 33.44
CA ALA A 78 15.58 51.74 34.51
C ALA A 78 14.31 52.52 34.89
N GLY A 79 14.17 52.82 36.17
CA GLY A 79 13.10 53.64 36.71
C GLY A 79 13.50 55.10 36.86
N THR A 80 12.56 56.02 36.69
CA THR A 80 12.72 57.45 36.96
C THR A 80 11.53 58.01 37.74
N GLY A 81 11.81 58.93 38.66
CA GLY A 81 10.80 59.71 39.37
C GLY A 81 10.43 61.03 38.67
N THR A 82 11.20 61.45 37.66
CA THR A 82 11.04 62.73 36.94
C THR A 82 11.14 62.51 35.43
N GLN A 83 10.05 62.00 34.85
CA GLN A 83 9.99 61.65 33.42
C GLN A 83 10.17 62.86 32.49
N GLU A 84 9.99 64.07 32.99
CA GLU A 84 10.16 65.33 32.26
C GLU A 84 11.64 65.64 31.93
N SER A 85 12.56 65.11 32.75
CA SER A 85 14.00 65.43 32.67
C SER A 85 14.92 64.22 32.57
N ALA A 86 14.40 63.00 32.73
CA ALA A 86 15.18 61.77 32.71
C ALA A 86 14.41 60.64 32.03
N ALA A 87 15.13 59.85 31.23
CA ALA A 87 14.58 58.66 30.58
C ALA A 87 14.37 57.52 31.58
N GLY A 88 13.30 56.73 31.40
CA GLY A 88 13.02 55.55 32.20
C GLY A 88 11.52 55.32 32.42
N PHE A 89 11.21 54.19 33.03
CA PHE A 89 9.86 53.84 33.46
C PHE A 89 9.46 54.62 34.71
N PRO A 90 8.21 55.14 34.82
CA PRO A 90 7.77 55.87 36.00
C PRO A 90 7.78 54.99 37.25
N THR A 91 8.45 55.47 38.30
CA THR A 91 8.39 54.87 39.64
C THR A 91 7.36 55.56 40.55
N GLY A 92 6.94 56.77 40.20
CA GLY A 92 5.88 57.55 40.85
C GLY A 92 4.49 57.24 40.28
N THR A 93 3.47 58.03 40.65
CA THR A 93 2.08 57.79 40.19
C THR A 93 1.82 58.44 38.82
N PRO A 94 1.26 57.72 37.82
CA PRO A 94 0.94 56.29 37.84
C PRO A 94 2.19 55.42 37.65
N ALA A 95 2.39 54.45 38.54
CA ALA A 95 3.53 53.55 38.44
C ALA A 95 3.34 52.58 37.28
N VAL A 96 4.45 52.09 36.72
CA VAL A 96 4.36 50.98 35.76
C VAL A 96 3.86 49.74 36.47
N VAL A 97 2.69 49.28 36.04
CA VAL A 97 2.12 48.01 36.46
C VAL A 97 1.85 47.20 35.19
N GLN A 98 2.47 46.02 35.09
CA GLN A 98 2.22 45.03 34.04
C GLN A 98 2.57 45.46 32.61
N VAL A 99 3.72 46.11 32.40
CA VAL A 99 4.27 46.23 31.03
C VAL A 99 4.57 44.82 30.52
N LYS A 100 3.98 44.46 29.38
CA LYS A 100 4.08 43.14 28.75
C LYS A 100 4.90 43.27 27.49
N ILE A 101 6.01 42.52 27.43
CA ILE A 101 6.97 42.51 26.33
C ILE A 101 7.00 41.08 25.76
N ILE A 102 7.22 40.95 24.44
CA ILE A 102 7.28 39.67 23.72
C ILE A 102 6.01 38.84 24.00
N ASN A 103 4.85 39.39 23.62
CA ASN A 103 3.54 38.76 23.88
C ASN A 103 3.39 38.29 25.34
N GLY A 104 3.81 39.12 26.29
CA GLY A 104 3.66 38.89 27.73
C GLY A 104 4.53 37.79 28.33
N LEU A 105 5.51 37.27 27.58
CA LEU A 105 6.53 36.37 28.12
C LEU A 105 7.40 37.11 29.14
N PHE A 106 7.74 38.38 28.86
CA PHE A 106 8.39 39.25 29.82
C PHE A 106 7.38 40.24 30.38
N LYS A 107 7.37 40.38 31.71
CA LYS A 107 6.51 41.32 32.43
C LYS A 107 7.35 42.18 33.36
N LEU A 108 7.03 43.47 33.45
CA LEU A 108 7.57 44.34 34.49
C LEU A 108 6.50 44.56 35.56
N ASN A 109 6.79 44.11 36.78
CA ASN A 109 5.95 44.35 37.95
C ASN A 109 6.25 45.72 38.60
N ALA A 110 7.48 46.20 38.40
CA ALA A 110 7.94 47.55 38.70
C ALA A 110 9.10 47.89 37.74
N ALA A 111 9.59 49.13 37.77
CA ALA A 111 10.84 49.46 37.10
C ALA A 111 11.99 48.59 37.63
N SER A 112 12.87 48.16 36.73
CA SER A 112 14.00 47.26 37.00
C SER A 112 13.61 45.90 37.60
N ASP A 113 12.37 45.43 37.40
CA ASP A 113 11.87 44.16 37.94
C ASP A 113 11.19 43.28 36.88
N PRO A 114 11.99 42.67 35.97
CA PRO A 114 11.47 41.76 34.96
C PRO A 114 11.13 40.40 35.57
N THR A 115 10.01 39.84 35.11
CA THR A 115 9.48 38.53 35.48
C THR A 115 8.99 37.78 34.24
N THR A 116 8.87 36.47 34.36
CA THR A 116 8.30 35.60 33.32
C THR A 116 7.24 34.68 33.92
N PRO A 117 6.16 34.35 33.18
CA PRO A 117 5.16 33.39 33.64
C PRO A 117 5.68 31.94 33.57
N ASP A 118 5.00 31.03 34.26
CA ASP A 118 5.24 29.60 34.13
C ASP A 118 4.64 29.06 32.84
N MET A 119 5.49 28.73 31.87
CA MET A 119 5.09 28.27 30.54
C MET A 119 5.02 26.74 30.42
N ARG A 120 5.21 25.99 31.51
CA ARG A 120 5.02 24.52 31.53
C ARG A 120 3.56 24.13 31.24
N ASN A 121 2.64 25.02 31.57
CA ASN A 121 1.24 24.93 31.16
C ASN A 121 0.78 26.27 30.56
N VAL A 122 0.78 26.34 29.22
CA VAL A 122 0.42 27.56 28.48
C VAL A 122 -1.06 27.91 28.68
N GLY A 123 -1.89 26.90 28.95
CA GLY A 123 -3.29 27.08 29.31
C GLY A 123 -3.49 28.03 30.50
N THR A 124 -2.58 27.99 31.47
CA THR A 124 -2.63 28.73 32.74
C THR A 124 -1.59 29.84 32.88
N ALA A 125 -0.54 29.86 32.04
CA ALA A 125 0.60 30.78 32.11
C ALA A 125 0.22 32.27 31.98
N LEU A 126 -0.80 32.58 31.16
CA LEU A 126 -1.11 33.93 30.71
C LEU A 126 -2.63 34.20 30.76
N GLY A 127 -3.05 35.39 31.20
CA GLY A 127 -4.44 35.84 31.12
C GLY A 127 -4.71 36.72 29.90
N GLY A 128 -5.93 36.66 29.35
CA GLY A 128 -6.39 37.50 28.23
C GLY A 128 -5.81 37.15 26.84
N ASP A 129 -5.96 38.07 25.88
CA ASP A 129 -5.60 37.87 24.46
C ASP A 129 -4.11 37.59 24.22
N ILE A 130 -3.26 37.96 25.17
CA ILE A 130 -1.80 37.75 25.12
C ILE A 130 -1.43 36.26 25.28
N ASN A 131 -2.31 35.46 25.89
CA ASN A 131 -2.17 34.00 25.92
C ASN A 131 -2.37 33.37 24.52
N LYS A 132 -3.11 34.04 23.63
CA LYS A 132 -3.50 33.47 22.33
C LYS A 132 -2.29 33.08 21.48
N PHE A 133 -1.31 33.97 21.33
CA PHE A 133 -0.09 33.70 20.54
C PHE A 133 0.64 32.44 21.02
N TRP A 134 0.90 32.34 22.33
CA TRP A 134 1.65 31.19 22.87
C TRP A 134 0.85 29.89 22.84
N LYS A 135 -0.47 29.96 23.02
CA LYS A 135 -1.37 28.81 22.83
C LYS A 135 -1.36 28.31 21.40
N GLU A 136 -1.49 29.21 20.44
CA GLU A 136 -1.48 28.88 19.02
C GLU A 136 -0.14 28.30 18.59
N LEU A 137 0.97 28.90 19.06
CA LEU A 137 2.32 28.38 18.80
C LEU A 137 2.51 26.97 19.38
N HIS A 138 2.12 26.75 20.64
CA HIS A 138 2.19 25.43 21.29
C HIS A 138 1.34 24.40 20.56
N SER A 139 0.11 24.76 20.20
CA SER A 139 -0.80 23.89 19.45
C SER A 139 -0.24 23.52 18.09
N ALA A 140 0.21 24.51 17.31
CA ALA A 140 0.76 24.28 15.97
C ALA A 140 2.01 23.40 16.00
N ALA A 141 2.92 23.64 16.96
CA ALA A 141 4.09 22.80 17.16
C ALA A 141 3.68 21.36 17.51
N LYS A 142 2.76 21.19 18.47
CA LYS A 142 2.26 19.88 18.89
C LYS A 142 1.59 19.12 17.75
N ASP A 143 0.75 19.78 16.96
CA ASP A 143 0.06 19.16 15.82
C ASP A 143 1.06 18.69 14.76
N TYR A 144 2.10 19.48 14.50
CA TYR A 144 3.16 19.08 13.58
C TYR A 144 3.93 17.84 14.07
N PHE A 145 4.38 17.82 15.33
CA PHE A 145 5.12 16.69 15.90
C PHE A 145 4.27 15.42 16.01
N THR A 146 2.99 15.54 16.36
CA THR A 146 2.06 14.39 16.41
C THR A 146 1.70 13.88 15.01
N THR A 147 1.64 14.75 14.00
CA THR A 147 1.38 14.36 12.60
C THR A 147 2.57 13.66 11.96
N GLN A 148 3.81 14.09 12.24
CA GLN A 148 5.03 13.38 11.80
C GLN A 148 5.19 12.00 12.48
N GLY A 149 4.60 11.81 13.66
CA GLY A 149 4.47 10.50 14.31
C GLY A 149 3.55 9.52 13.56
N LYS A 150 2.70 10.01 12.64
CA LYS A 150 2.04 9.17 11.63
C LYS A 150 3.01 8.96 10.47
N GLN A 151 4.13 8.30 10.75
CA GLN A 151 4.95 7.74 9.68
C GLN A 151 4.05 6.89 8.77
N ARG A 152 4.32 7.00 7.46
CA ARG A 152 3.82 6.11 6.40
C ARG A 152 3.68 4.71 6.98
N THR A 153 2.46 4.18 7.07
CA THR A 153 2.25 2.82 7.57
C THR A 153 3.16 1.90 6.78
N GLU A 154 4.19 1.37 7.43
CA GLU A 154 5.06 0.41 6.78
C GLU A 154 4.16 -0.75 6.36
N VAL A 155 4.13 -1.04 5.05
CA VAL A 155 3.32 -2.14 4.54
C VAL A 155 3.97 -3.40 5.06
N SER A 156 3.37 -3.94 6.12
CA SER A 156 3.88 -5.08 6.87
C SER A 156 2.90 -6.23 6.77
N LYS A 157 3.34 -7.40 7.23
CA LYS A 157 2.47 -8.55 7.45
C LYS A 157 1.21 -8.19 8.24
N GLN A 158 1.34 -7.34 9.26
CA GLN A 158 0.23 -6.86 10.08
C GLN A 158 -0.77 -6.00 9.29
N THR A 159 -0.29 -5.20 8.34
CA THR A 159 -1.14 -4.46 7.40
C THR A 159 -1.97 -5.43 6.55
N LEU A 160 -1.36 -6.49 6.03
CA LEU A 160 -2.07 -7.51 5.25
C LEU A 160 -3.10 -8.28 6.11
N ILE A 161 -2.76 -8.60 7.36
CA ILE A 161 -3.70 -9.24 8.30
C ILE A 161 -4.90 -8.34 8.60
N ALA A 162 -4.69 -7.04 8.81
CA ALA A 162 -5.78 -6.09 9.05
C ALA A 162 -6.71 -5.97 7.82
N LEU A 163 -6.14 -5.91 6.62
CA LEU A 163 -6.88 -5.93 5.36
C LEU A 163 -7.62 -7.25 5.13
N GLY A 164 -7.07 -8.36 5.63
CA GLY A 164 -7.65 -9.70 5.56
C GLY A 164 -8.92 -9.90 6.40
N SER A 165 -9.35 -8.91 7.19
CA SER A 165 -10.55 -9.03 8.02
C SER A 165 -11.81 -9.31 7.19
N LYS A 166 -12.69 -10.17 7.71
CA LYS A 166 -13.92 -10.62 7.04
C LYS A 166 -14.77 -9.49 6.47
N THR A 167 -14.90 -8.38 7.19
CA THR A 167 -15.66 -7.19 6.75
C THR A 167 -15.04 -6.54 5.51
N SER A 168 -13.71 -6.45 5.44
CA SER A 168 -12.99 -5.85 4.30
C SER A 168 -12.99 -6.75 3.07
N VAL A 169 -12.91 -8.06 3.28
CA VAL A 169 -12.74 -9.04 2.20
C VAL A 169 -14.09 -9.57 1.66
N ASP A 170 -15.18 -9.54 2.43
CA ASP A 170 -16.51 -10.02 2.01
C ASP A 170 -16.96 -9.40 0.67
N LYS A 171 -16.84 -8.07 0.52
CA LYS A 171 -17.22 -7.36 -0.72
C LYS A 171 -16.41 -7.84 -1.93
N HIS A 172 -15.13 -8.14 -1.73
CA HIS A 172 -14.22 -8.60 -2.77
C HIS A 172 -14.52 -10.06 -3.15
N ILE A 173 -14.74 -10.94 -2.15
CA ILE A 173 -15.15 -12.33 -2.38
C ILE A 173 -16.46 -12.37 -3.19
N ARG A 174 -17.46 -11.55 -2.84
CA ARG A 174 -18.72 -11.47 -3.60
C ARG A 174 -18.51 -11.07 -5.05
N SER A 175 -17.63 -10.11 -5.31
CA SER A 175 -17.32 -9.64 -6.66
C SER A 175 -16.68 -10.75 -7.51
N ILE A 176 -15.87 -11.60 -6.88
CA ILE A 176 -15.17 -12.70 -7.57
C ILE A 176 -16.09 -13.89 -7.79
N LEU A 177 -16.95 -14.22 -6.83
CA LEU A 177 -18.02 -15.19 -7.00
C LEU A 177 -18.97 -14.76 -8.14
N ALA A 178 -19.30 -13.47 -8.20
CA ALA A 178 -20.07 -12.90 -9.28
C ALA A 178 -19.41 -13.09 -10.65
N ALA A 179 -18.14 -12.71 -10.78
CA ALA A 179 -17.38 -12.88 -12.03
C ALA A 179 -17.28 -14.34 -12.47
N THR A 180 -17.05 -15.26 -11.52
CA THR A 180 -16.93 -16.70 -11.81
C THR A 180 -18.27 -17.30 -12.25
N ASN A 181 -19.37 -16.84 -11.66
CA ASN A 181 -20.70 -17.37 -11.94
C ASN A 181 -21.43 -16.60 -13.06
N GLY A 182 -20.82 -15.58 -13.66
CA GLY A 182 -21.48 -14.70 -14.63
C GLY A 182 -22.69 -13.95 -14.06
N THR A 183 -22.67 -13.64 -12.77
CA THR A 183 -23.76 -12.95 -12.06
C THR A 183 -23.33 -11.57 -11.58
N SER A 184 -24.27 -10.73 -11.12
CA SER A 184 -23.91 -9.46 -10.48
C SER A 184 -23.37 -9.69 -9.05
N PRO A 185 -22.47 -8.84 -8.52
CA PRO A 185 -21.97 -8.91 -7.14
C PRO A 185 -23.07 -8.97 -6.07
N GLN A 186 -24.21 -8.32 -6.32
CA GLN A 186 -25.37 -8.31 -5.44
C GLN A 186 -26.18 -9.61 -5.49
N SER A 187 -26.11 -10.35 -6.61
CA SER A 187 -26.81 -11.62 -6.83
C SER A 187 -25.93 -12.85 -6.63
N ALA A 188 -24.64 -12.67 -6.32
CA ALA A 188 -23.70 -13.76 -6.12
C ALA A 188 -24.16 -14.64 -4.96
N LYS A 189 -24.51 -15.89 -5.27
CA LYS A 189 -24.80 -16.95 -4.28
C LYS A 189 -23.53 -17.76 -4.04
N GLY A 190 -23.21 -18.02 -2.78
CA GLY A 190 -22.05 -18.81 -2.38
C GLY A 190 -21.84 -18.77 -0.87
N ASN A 191 -21.10 -19.74 -0.35
CA ASN A 191 -20.71 -19.77 1.07
C ASN A 191 -19.47 -18.89 1.28
N ILE A 192 -19.69 -17.62 1.63
CA ILE A 192 -18.62 -16.65 1.83
C ILE A 192 -17.68 -17.08 2.96
N ASP A 193 -18.20 -17.79 3.95
CA ASP A 193 -17.39 -18.28 5.07
C ASP A 193 -16.44 -19.39 4.62
N ALA A 194 -16.88 -20.27 3.73
CA ALA A 194 -16.02 -21.29 3.12
C ALA A 194 -14.93 -20.66 2.24
N GLU A 195 -15.29 -19.70 1.38
CA GLU A 195 -14.33 -18.99 0.53
C GLU A 195 -13.35 -18.15 1.37
N TYR A 196 -13.83 -17.45 2.39
CA TYR A 196 -12.98 -16.72 3.33
C TYR A 196 -11.95 -17.65 4.00
N LYS A 197 -12.39 -18.80 4.52
CA LYS A 197 -11.48 -19.81 5.09
C LYS A 197 -10.48 -20.34 4.06
N GLN A 198 -10.86 -20.47 2.79
CA GLN A 198 -9.97 -20.96 1.73
C GLN A 198 -8.82 -20.00 1.38
N TYR A 199 -9.06 -18.68 1.45
CA TYR A 199 -8.06 -17.67 1.05
C TYR A 199 -7.35 -16.98 2.22
N ILE A 200 -8.04 -16.80 3.34
CA ILE A 200 -7.51 -16.10 4.53
C ILE A 200 -7.11 -17.09 5.63
N GLY A 201 -7.81 -18.21 5.74
CA GLY A 201 -7.64 -19.19 6.82
C GLY A 201 -8.48 -18.88 8.06
N GLU A 202 -8.55 -19.79 9.03
CA GLU A 202 -9.34 -19.57 10.25
C GLU A 202 -8.73 -18.51 11.18
N ASN A 203 -7.40 -18.37 11.16
CA ASN A 203 -6.63 -17.42 11.97
C ASN A 203 -5.57 -16.65 11.15
N ASN A 204 -5.89 -16.28 9.91
CA ASN A 204 -4.96 -15.61 8.97
C ASN A 204 -3.74 -16.43 8.54
N GLU A 205 -3.73 -17.74 8.80
CA GLU A 205 -2.62 -18.63 8.44
C GLU A 205 -2.31 -18.67 6.93
N GLU A 206 -3.33 -18.50 6.08
CA GLU A 206 -3.13 -18.44 4.63
C GLU A 206 -2.62 -17.06 4.21
N THR A 207 -3.03 -16.00 4.91
CA THR A 207 -2.46 -14.65 4.76
C THR A 207 -0.98 -14.63 5.12
N ASP A 208 -0.59 -15.33 6.18
CA ASP A 208 0.81 -15.47 6.59
C ASP A 208 1.65 -16.17 5.51
N LYS A 209 1.15 -17.30 5.00
CA LYS A 209 1.80 -18.03 3.89
C LYS A 209 1.87 -17.18 2.63
N LEU A 210 0.85 -16.36 2.36
CA LEU A 210 0.83 -15.45 1.22
C LEU A 210 1.90 -14.37 1.36
N TRP A 211 2.04 -13.75 2.53
CA TRP A 211 3.07 -12.74 2.79
C TRP A 211 4.48 -13.32 2.57
N SER A 212 4.79 -14.48 3.17
CA SER A 212 6.09 -15.13 2.99
C SER A 212 6.37 -15.51 1.53
N LYS A 213 5.34 -15.93 0.79
CA LYS A 213 5.48 -16.19 -0.66
C LYS A 213 5.73 -14.91 -1.44
N LEU A 214 5.06 -13.82 -1.11
CA LEU A 214 5.24 -12.52 -1.75
C LEU A 214 6.67 -12.03 -1.55
N GLU A 215 7.20 -12.13 -0.33
CA GLU A 215 8.58 -11.76 -0.02
C GLU A 215 9.62 -12.60 -0.78
N ALA A 216 9.39 -13.92 -0.89
CA ALA A 216 10.29 -14.85 -1.56
C ALA A 216 10.12 -14.89 -3.09
N THR A 217 9.11 -14.23 -3.64
CA THR A 217 8.82 -14.29 -5.09
C THR A 217 9.95 -13.63 -5.85
N ARG A 218 10.55 -14.39 -6.79
CA ARG A 218 11.55 -13.85 -7.70
C ARG A 218 10.89 -13.21 -8.90
N VAL A 219 11.23 -11.96 -9.16
CA VAL A 219 10.74 -11.16 -10.28
C VAL A 219 11.89 -10.76 -11.19
N VAL A 220 11.60 -10.38 -12.44
CA VAL A 220 12.62 -9.82 -13.33
C VAL A 220 13.24 -8.59 -12.67
N ASP A 221 14.56 -8.49 -12.70
CA ASP A 221 15.29 -7.34 -12.20
C ASP A 221 15.13 -6.17 -13.19
N PRO A 222 14.39 -5.11 -12.86
CA PRO A 222 14.12 -4.02 -13.80
C PRO A 222 15.34 -3.11 -14.02
N GLU A 223 16.40 -3.26 -13.22
CA GLU A 223 17.64 -2.50 -13.35
C GLU A 223 18.67 -3.18 -14.26
N LYS A 224 18.38 -4.40 -14.74
CA LYS A 224 19.30 -5.20 -15.56
C LYS A 224 18.62 -5.71 -16.83
N ASP A 225 19.27 -5.48 -17.97
CA ASP A 225 18.78 -5.91 -19.28
C ASP A 225 19.18 -7.36 -19.64
N ASP A 226 19.77 -8.11 -18.70
CA ASP A 226 20.25 -9.47 -18.91
C ASP A 226 19.20 -10.56 -18.60
N GLY A 227 18.00 -10.16 -18.20
CA GLY A 227 16.93 -11.07 -17.81
C GLY A 227 17.14 -11.75 -16.46
N SER A 228 18.08 -11.24 -15.65
CA SER A 228 18.26 -11.70 -14.27
C SER A 228 17.02 -11.44 -13.41
N THR A 229 16.99 -12.08 -12.24
CA THR A 229 15.87 -11.99 -11.31
C THR A 229 16.33 -11.50 -9.95
N THR A 230 15.43 -10.83 -9.22
CA THR A 230 15.62 -10.39 -7.84
C THR A 230 14.42 -10.78 -6.97
N GLU A 231 14.56 -10.72 -5.65
CA GLU A 231 13.44 -10.99 -4.73
C GLU A 231 12.53 -9.76 -4.63
N LEU A 232 11.21 -9.94 -4.70
CA LEU A 232 10.26 -8.84 -4.69
C LEU A 232 10.40 -7.94 -3.45
N LYS A 233 10.70 -8.51 -2.27
CA LYS A 233 10.91 -7.73 -1.03
C LYS A 233 12.07 -6.74 -1.09
N SER A 234 13.02 -6.93 -2.03
CA SER A 234 14.17 -6.02 -2.20
C SER A 234 13.80 -4.75 -2.96
N LEU A 235 12.64 -4.74 -3.63
CA LEU A 235 12.16 -3.61 -4.42
C LEU A 235 11.23 -2.74 -3.57
N THR A 236 11.70 -1.56 -3.18
CA THR A 236 10.96 -0.65 -2.29
C THR A 236 10.47 0.62 -2.97
N ASP A 237 10.93 0.94 -4.18
CA ASP A 237 10.49 2.10 -4.94
C ASP A 237 9.11 1.86 -5.58
N PRO A 238 8.06 2.65 -5.24
CA PRO A 238 6.73 2.51 -5.81
C PRO A 238 6.67 2.62 -7.34
N LYS A 239 7.54 3.41 -7.97
CA LYS A 239 7.60 3.55 -9.44
C LYS A 239 8.12 2.27 -10.08
N ILE A 240 9.12 1.64 -9.47
CA ILE A 240 9.65 0.35 -9.92
C ILE A 240 8.57 -0.72 -9.79
N LEU A 241 7.88 -0.78 -8.64
CA LEU A 241 6.78 -1.73 -8.41
C LEU A 241 5.63 -1.55 -9.41
N ALA A 242 5.24 -0.31 -9.73
CA ALA A 242 4.20 -0.02 -10.71
C ALA A 242 4.61 -0.44 -12.14
N GLY A 243 5.85 -0.15 -12.54
CA GLY A 243 6.39 -0.60 -13.83
C GLY A 243 6.46 -2.12 -13.93
N LEU A 244 6.87 -2.79 -12.84
CA LEU A 244 6.93 -4.24 -12.77
C LEU A 244 5.53 -4.88 -12.88
N LEU A 245 4.53 -4.31 -12.23
CA LEU A 245 3.13 -4.76 -12.36
C LEU A 245 2.68 -4.68 -13.82
N ALA A 246 2.87 -3.52 -14.47
CA ALA A 246 2.51 -3.32 -15.87
C ALA A 246 3.20 -4.33 -16.80
N TYR A 247 4.48 -4.66 -16.55
CA TYR A 247 5.19 -5.69 -17.28
C TYR A 247 4.52 -7.08 -17.16
N TYR A 248 4.17 -7.51 -15.94
CA TYR A 248 3.53 -8.81 -15.74
C TYR A 248 2.09 -8.87 -16.27
N GLU A 249 1.34 -7.77 -16.20
CA GLU A 249 0.02 -7.66 -16.81
C GLU A 249 0.09 -7.78 -18.33
N ALA A 250 1.01 -7.05 -18.97
CA ALA A 250 1.25 -7.14 -20.41
C ALA A 250 1.68 -8.56 -20.83
N LYS A 251 2.56 -9.19 -20.04
CA LYS A 251 2.99 -10.59 -20.26
C LYS A 251 1.83 -11.58 -20.15
N ALA A 252 0.93 -11.39 -19.18
CA ALA A 252 -0.26 -12.22 -19.02
C ALA A 252 -1.23 -12.04 -20.20
N ALA A 253 -1.51 -10.80 -20.59
CA ALA A 253 -2.37 -10.49 -21.73
C ALA A 253 -1.82 -11.05 -23.05
N ALA A 254 -0.50 -10.95 -23.27
CA ALA A 254 0.15 -11.52 -24.45
C ALA A 254 0.02 -13.05 -24.50
N LYS A 255 0.18 -13.74 -23.36
CA LYS A 255 -0.05 -15.20 -23.28
C LYS A 255 -1.50 -15.57 -23.56
N GLN A 256 -2.46 -14.84 -22.99
CA GLN A 256 -3.89 -15.08 -23.25
C GLN A 256 -4.23 -14.93 -24.74
N LYS A 257 -3.68 -13.91 -25.40
CA LYS A 257 -3.84 -13.73 -26.85
C LYS A 257 -3.29 -14.92 -27.64
N GLN A 258 -2.09 -15.38 -27.30
CA GLN A 258 -1.49 -16.56 -27.95
C GLN A 258 -2.31 -17.83 -27.74
N GLU A 259 -2.88 -18.04 -26.55
CA GLU A 259 -3.74 -19.18 -26.27
C GLU A 259 -5.07 -19.08 -27.03
N ALA A 260 -5.69 -17.91 -27.11
CA ALA A 260 -6.90 -17.67 -27.89
C ALA A 260 -6.67 -17.90 -29.40
N GLU A 261 -5.52 -17.49 -29.92
CA GLU A 261 -5.11 -17.76 -31.30
C GLU A 261 -4.93 -19.27 -31.55
N LYS A 262 -4.28 -20.00 -30.63
CA LYS A 262 -4.15 -21.46 -30.72
C LYS A 262 -5.51 -22.17 -30.67
N ILE A 263 -6.40 -21.75 -29.77
CA ILE A 263 -7.76 -22.28 -29.67
C ILE A 263 -8.51 -22.04 -30.99
N THR A 264 -8.40 -20.83 -31.55
CA THR A 264 -9.03 -20.49 -32.84
C THR A 264 -8.49 -21.36 -33.97
N LYS A 265 -7.17 -21.54 -34.03
CA LYS A 265 -6.52 -22.42 -35.02
C LYS A 265 -6.99 -23.86 -34.90
N LEU A 266 -6.97 -24.44 -33.69
CA LEU A 266 -7.46 -25.79 -33.43
C LEU A 266 -8.95 -25.93 -33.77
N LYS A 267 -9.76 -24.90 -33.50
CA LYS A 267 -11.19 -24.89 -33.84
C LYS A 267 -11.41 -24.89 -35.36
N ASN A 268 -10.59 -24.15 -36.11
CA ASN A 268 -10.65 -24.14 -37.57
C ASN A 268 -10.18 -25.49 -38.15
N GLU A 269 -9.07 -26.04 -37.66
CA GLU A 269 -8.59 -27.38 -38.06
C GLU A 269 -9.63 -28.47 -37.77
N LEU A 270 -10.34 -28.39 -36.63
CA LEU A 270 -11.42 -29.31 -36.27
C LEU A 270 -12.66 -29.12 -37.16
N ALA A 271 -12.96 -27.89 -37.59
CA ALA A 271 -14.05 -27.61 -38.52
C ALA A 271 -13.73 -28.16 -39.92
N ASP A 272 -12.49 -28.03 -40.38
CA ASP A 272 -12.02 -28.57 -41.66
C ASP A 272 -12.07 -30.11 -41.67
N GLN A 273 -11.72 -30.77 -40.54
CA GLN A 273 -11.86 -32.22 -40.39
C GLN A 273 -13.32 -32.70 -40.33
N LYS A 274 -14.27 -31.86 -39.94
CA LYS A 274 -15.70 -32.23 -39.87
C LYS A 274 -16.35 -32.39 -41.25
N GLY A 275 -15.71 -31.88 -42.31
CA GLY A 275 -16.12 -32.07 -43.71
C GLY A 275 -15.50 -33.30 -44.39
N GLN A 276 -14.40 -33.85 -43.87
CA GLN A 276 -13.70 -35.03 -44.38
C GLN A 276 -14.01 -36.29 -43.55
N SER A 277 -15.30 -36.62 -43.42
CA SER A 277 -15.62 -37.92 -42.82
C SER A 277 -15.24 -39.03 -43.81
N PRO A 278 -14.59 -40.12 -43.38
CA PRO A 278 -14.30 -41.28 -44.24
C PRO A 278 -15.54 -41.82 -44.96
N GLU A 279 -16.71 -41.65 -44.35
CA GLU A 279 -18.02 -42.01 -44.93
C GLU A 279 -18.38 -41.11 -46.12
N ALA A 280 -18.09 -39.81 -46.07
CA ALA A 280 -18.35 -38.88 -47.16
C ALA A 280 -17.48 -39.21 -48.39
N GLU A 281 -16.19 -39.52 -48.17
CA GLU A 281 -15.27 -39.94 -49.24
C GLU A 281 -15.70 -41.26 -49.89
N CYS A 282 -16.18 -42.23 -49.09
CA CYS A 282 -16.71 -43.49 -49.63
C CYS A 282 -18.04 -43.28 -50.40
N ASN A 283 -18.92 -42.41 -49.90
CA ASN A 283 -20.24 -42.17 -50.49
C ASN A 283 -20.20 -41.49 -51.87
N GLU A 284 -19.08 -40.84 -52.23
CA GLU A 284 -18.84 -40.26 -53.56
C GLU A 284 -18.49 -41.32 -54.62
N LEU A 285 -18.18 -42.55 -54.22
CA LEU A 285 -17.80 -43.63 -55.13
C LEU A 285 -19.01 -44.43 -55.60
N GLU A 286 -19.36 -44.30 -56.88
CA GLU A 286 -20.52 -44.97 -57.48
C GLU A 286 -20.20 -46.30 -58.19
N SER A 287 -18.92 -46.69 -58.24
CA SER A 287 -18.47 -47.94 -58.86
C SER A 287 -18.05 -48.97 -57.80
N THR A 288 -18.56 -50.20 -57.94
CA THR A 288 -18.18 -51.36 -57.11
C THR A 288 -16.68 -51.62 -57.12
N GLU A 289 -16.02 -51.46 -58.27
CA GLU A 289 -14.58 -51.70 -58.42
C GLU A 289 -13.79 -50.63 -57.68
N LYS A 290 -14.09 -49.34 -57.93
CA LYS A 290 -13.43 -48.22 -57.28
C LYS A 290 -13.63 -48.21 -55.76
N CYS A 291 -14.85 -48.54 -55.31
CA CYS A 291 -15.16 -48.64 -53.89
C CYS A 291 -14.33 -49.72 -53.18
N ASN A 292 -14.14 -50.87 -53.82
CA ASN A 292 -13.41 -51.99 -53.23
C ASN A 292 -11.90 -51.87 -53.40
N GLU A 293 -11.40 -51.06 -54.33
CA GLU A 293 -9.98 -50.69 -54.41
C GLU A 293 -9.56 -49.77 -53.26
N GLU A 294 -10.46 -48.92 -52.78
CA GLU A 294 -10.17 -48.02 -51.66
C GLU A 294 -9.92 -48.75 -50.35
N LYS A 295 -8.89 -48.29 -49.63
CA LYS A 295 -8.39 -48.96 -48.42
C LYS A 295 -9.36 -48.88 -47.23
N ILE A 296 -10.29 -47.93 -47.28
CA ILE A 296 -11.20 -47.59 -46.18
C ILE A 296 -12.68 -47.86 -46.50
N CYS A 297 -13.03 -48.21 -47.75
CA CYS A 297 -14.42 -48.36 -48.20
C CYS A 297 -14.75 -49.81 -48.60
N SER A 298 -16.02 -50.21 -48.47
CA SER A 298 -16.53 -51.48 -48.98
C SER A 298 -17.90 -51.31 -49.63
N TRP A 299 -18.16 -52.08 -50.68
CA TRP A 299 -19.44 -52.08 -51.36
C TRP A 299 -20.47 -52.97 -50.65
N HIS A 300 -21.65 -52.42 -50.39
CA HIS A 300 -22.80 -53.09 -49.80
C HIS A 300 -23.90 -53.26 -50.85
N THR A 301 -24.33 -54.50 -51.07
CA THR A 301 -25.39 -54.85 -52.04
C THR A 301 -26.79 -54.63 -51.46
N ASP A 302 -26.92 -54.72 -50.14
CA ASP A 302 -28.16 -54.52 -49.41
C ASP A 302 -28.10 -53.20 -48.62
N VAL A 303 -28.57 -52.13 -49.26
CA VAL A 303 -28.69 -50.79 -48.63
C VAL A 303 -30.14 -50.35 -48.59
N LYS A 304 -30.52 -49.58 -47.56
CA LYS A 304 -31.89 -49.07 -47.46
C LYS A 304 -32.14 -48.04 -48.57
N ASN A 305 -33.41 -47.88 -48.96
CA ASN A 305 -33.78 -46.95 -50.03
C ASN A 305 -33.27 -45.52 -49.72
N GLY A 306 -32.40 -44.99 -50.59
CA GLY A 306 -31.77 -43.68 -50.42
C GLY A 306 -30.35 -43.68 -49.82
N GLU A 307 -29.83 -44.83 -49.38
CA GLU A 307 -28.43 -44.96 -48.93
C GLU A 307 -27.49 -45.30 -50.11
N LYS A 308 -26.24 -44.81 -50.05
CA LYS A 308 -25.20 -45.14 -51.03
C LYS A 308 -24.63 -46.54 -50.77
N ASN A 309 -24.30 -47.25 -51.83
CA ASN A 309 -23.78 -48.61 -51.77
C ASN A 309 -22.32 -48.69 -51.29
N CYS A 310 -21.50 -47.67 -51.55
CA CYS A 310 -20.13 -47.62 -51.05
C CYS A 310 -20.08 -46.89 -49.70
N LYS A 311 -19.64 -47.59 -48.64
CA LYS A 311 -19.59 -47.05 -47.27
C LYS A 311 -18.25 -47.31 -46.61
N TYR A 312 -17.95 -46.55 -45.55
CA TYR A 312 -16.75 -46.78 -44.76
C TYR A 312 -16.79 -48.16 -44.09
N ASN A 313 -15.65 -48.86 -44.14
CA ASN A 313 -15.46 -50.16 -43.52
C ASN A 313 -14.27 -50.13 -42.56
N ALA A 314 -14.58 -50.01 -41.26
CA ALA A 314 -13.59 -49.94 -40.19
C ALA A 314 -12.65 -51.17 -40.13
N THR A 315 -13.16 -52.35 -40.46
CA THR A 315 -12.37 -53.60 -40.45
C THR A 315 -11.33 -53.60 -41.57
N LYS A 316 -11.74 -53.21 -42.79
CA LYS A 316 -10.86 -53.10 -43.95
C LYS A 316 -9.79 -52.02 -43.76
N ALA A 317 -10.18 -50.87 -43.18
CA ALA A 317 -9.24 -49.80 -42.84
C ALA A 317 -8.16 -50.28 -41.86
N LYS A 318 -8.55 -51.05 -40.84
CA LYS A 318 -7.64 -51.62 -39.83
C LYS A 318 -6.70 -52.68 -40.40
N GLU A 319 -7.19 -53.55 -41.29
CA GLU A 319 -6.38 -54.57 -41.95
C GLU A 319 -5.36 -53.98 -42.94
N LYS A 320 -5.69 -52.86 -43.59
CA LYS A 320 -4.81 -52.14 -44.52
C LYS A 320 -3.89 -51.11 -43.85
N GLY A 321 -3.89 -51.05 -42.51
CA GLY A 321 -2.99 -50.20 -41.72
C GLY A 321 -3.32 -48.71 -41.77
N VAL A 322 -4.55 -48.32 -42.13
CA VAL A 322 -4.99 -46.92 -42.13
C VAL A 322 -5.41 -46.55 -40.69
N PRO A 323 -4.88 -45.45 -40.11
CA PRO A 323 -5.27 -45.02 -38.77
C PRO A 323 -6.78 -44.70 -38.76
N VAL A 324 -7.52 -45.39 -37.90
CA VAL A 324 -8.95 -45.14 -37.68
C VAL A 324 -9.08 -43.79 -36.99
N THR A 325 -9.53 -42.77 -37.72
CA THR A 325 -9.93 -41.47 -37.16
C THR A 325 -11.20 -41.66 -36.35
N GLN A 326 -11.04 -42.09 -35.10
CA GLN A 326 -12.10 -42.02 -34.10
C GLN A 326 -12.48 -40.54 -33.96
N ALA A 327 -13.73 -40.20 -34.30
CA ALA A 327 -14.27 -38.86 -34.13
C ALA A 327 -13.94 -38.34 -32.72
N GLN A 328 -13.15 -37.26 -32.65
CA GLN A 328 -12.62 -36.70 -31.39
C GLN A 328 -13.65 -35.86 -30.63
N THR A 329 -14.94 -36.18 -30.72
CA THR A 329 -15.94 -35.56 -29.85
C THR A 329 -15.75 -35.96 -28.38
N ALA A 330 -15.06 -37.07 -28.10
CA ALA A 330 -14.82 -37.57 -26.74
C ALA A 330 -13.61 -36.93 -26.00
N ALA A 331 -12.72 -36.21 -26.67
CA ALA A 331 -11.47 -35.75 -26.03
C ALA A 331 -11.64 -34.48 -25.16
N ALA A 332 -12.64 -33.65 -25.46
CA ALA A 332 -12.96 -32.46 -24.66
C ALA A 332 -13.74 -32.82 -23.38
N GLU A 333 -14.60 -33.84 -23.45
CA GLU A 333 -15.31 -34.38 -22.29
C GLU A 333 -14.35 -35.18 -21.38
N ALA A 334 -13.41 -35.94 -21.95
CA ALA A 334 -12.48 -36.79 -21.19
C ALA A 334 -11.51 -36.05 -20.24
N LYS A 335 -11.26 -34.74 -20.42
CA LYS A 335 -10.43 -33.96 -19.48
C LYS A 335 -11.21 -33.44 -18.27
N ILE A 336 -12.48 -33.06 -18.46
CA ILE A 336 -13.39 -32.68 -17.36
C ILE A 336 -13.82 -33.94 -16.59
N GLU A 337 -13.98 -35.06 -17.29
CA GLU A 337 -14.32 -36.38 -16.72
C GLU A 337 -13.17 -36.99 -15.90
N LYS A 338 -11.91 -36.63 -16.19
CA LYS A 338 -10.71 -37.24 -15.58
C LYS A 338 -10.61 -37.07 -14.05
N CYS A 339 -11.30 -36.09 -13.48
CA CYS A 339 -11.41 -35.92 -12.03
C CYS A 339 -12.81 -36.26 -11.50
N SER A 340 -13.87 -36.08 -12.29
CA SER A 340 -15.27 -36.07 -11.82
C SER A 340 -15.77 -37.41 -11.24
N ASP A 341 -15.13 -38.55 -11.57
CA ASP A 341 -15.52 -39.89 -11.08
C ASP A 341 -14.52 -40.55 -10.11
N LYS A 342 -13.43 -39.85 -9.74
CA LYS A 342 -12.42 -40.42 -8.84
C LYS A 342 -12.93 -40.47 -7.42
N LYS A 343 -12.61 -41.52 -6.66
CA LYS A 343 -12.83 -41.56 -5.20
C LYS A 343 -11.73 -40.76 -4.48
N LYS A 344 -11.97 -40.42 -3.21
CA LYS A 344 -11.08 -39.60 -2.36
C LYS A 344 -9.59 -40.02 -2.43
N ASP A 345 -9.31 -41.32 -2.52
CA ASP A 345 -7.95 -41.86 -2.53
C ASP A 345 -7.23 -41.74 -3.90
N ASP A 346 -8.00 -41.64 -4.99
CA ASP A 346 -7.50 -41.49 -6.36
C ASP A 346 -7.45 -40.02 -6.82
N CYS A 347 -8.08 -39.13 -6.06
CA CYS A 347 -8.05 -37.69 -6.29
C CYS A 347 -6.75 -37.06 -5.79
N LYS A 348 -5.66 -37.25 -6.55
CA LYS A 348 -4.31 -36.80 -6.18
C LYS A 348 -3.80 -35.62 -7.01
N PHE A 349 -3.06 -34.76 -6.31
CA PHE A 349 -2.26 -33.69 -6.89
C PHE A 349 -1.14 -34.29 -7.76
N PRO A 350 -0.74 -33.67 -8.90
CA PRO A 350 -1.02 -32.30 -9.34
C PRO A 350 -2.32 -32.07 -10.11
N ASP A 351 -2.96 -33.10 -10.64
CA ASP A 351 -4.02 -32.93 -11.64
C ASP A 351 -5.43 -32.73 -11.03
N CYS A 352 -5.72 -33.30 -9.86
CA CYS A 352 -7.04 -33.18 -9.21
C CYS A 352 -6.94 -32.93 -7.69
N LYS A 353 -7.98 -32.32 -7.08
CA LYS A 353 -8.11 -32.07 -5.64
C LYS A 353 -9.52 -32.35 -5.13
N TRP A 354 -9.62 -33.02 -3.98
CA TRP A 354 -10.89 -33.38 -3.33
C TRP A 354 -11.47 -32.23 -2.50
N GLU A 355 -12.69 -31.76 -2.82
CA GLU A 355 -13.41 -30.72 -2.06
C GLU A 355 -14.92 -31.00 -2.04
N GLU A 356 -15.56 -30.82 -0.87
CA GLU A 356 -17.02 -30.93 -0.68
C GLU A 356 -17.63 -32.19 -1.33
N GLU A 357 -17.02 -33.34 -1.07
CA GLU A 357 -17.44 -34.69 -1.56
C GLU A 357 -17.22 -34.96 -3.06
N THR A 358 -16.55 -34.06 -3.79
CA THR A 358 -16.26 -34.24 -5.23
C THR A 358 -14.79 -33.99 -5.56
N CYS A 359 -14.27 -34.63 -6.61
CA CYS A 359 -12.90 -34.45 -7.08
C CYS A 359 -12.87 -33.45 -8.24
N LYS A 360 -12.20 -32.30 -8.05
CA LYS A 360 -12.15 -31.19 -9.02
C LYS A 360 -10.76 -31.05 -9.64
N ASP A 361 -10.68 -30.44 -10.81
CA ASP A 361 -9.41 -30.14 -11.50
C ASP A 361 -8.63 -29.05 -10.75
N SER A 362 -7.36 -29.34 -10.41
CA SER A 362 -6.48 -28.42 -9.69
C SER A 362 -6.14 -27.16 -10.48
N SER A 363 -6.13 -27.24 -11.82
CA SER A 363 -5.80 -26.10 -12.69
C SER A 363 -6.85 -24.99 -12.65
N PHE A 364 -8.12 -25.37 -12.49
CA PHE A 364 -9.23 -24.44 -12.27
C PHE A 364 -9.08 -23.67 -10.94
N LEU A 365 -8.64 -24.36 -9.88
CA LEU A 365 -8.45 -23.78 -8.54
C LEU A 365 -7.26 -22.80 -8.49
N VAL A 366 -6.16 -23.12 -9.18
CA VAL A 366 -4.98 -22.24 -9.25
C VAL A 366 -5.30 -20.94 -9.98
N ASN A 367 -6.04 -21.00 -11.09
CA ASN A 367 -6.46 -19.80 -11.82
C ASN A 367 -7.41 -18.92 -10.99
N LYS A 368 -8.32 -19.51 -10.19
CA LYS A 368 -9.20 -18.76 -9.29
C LYS A 368 -8.43 -18.07 -8.15
N LYS A 369 -7.45 -18.75 -7.53
CA LYS A 369 -6.56 -18.16 -6.50
C LYS A 369 -5.74 -16.99 -7.05
N LEU A 370 -5.19 -17.12 -8.26
CA LEU A 370 -4.38 -16.06 -8.88
C LEU A 370 -5.24 -14.84 -9.24
N SER A 371 -6.44 -15.06 -9.78
CA SER A 371 -7.38 -13.99 -10.16
C SER A 371 -7.91 -13.18 -8.97
N LEU A 372 -8.02 -13.78 -7.78
CA LEU A 372 -8.48 -13.08 -6.57
C LEU A 372 -7.38 -12.20 -5.98
N ILE A 373 -6.14 -12.71 -5.98
CA ILE A 373 -4.97 -11.96 -5.53
C ILE A 373 -4.77 -10.74 -6.43
N THR A 374 -4.80 -10.90 -7.76
CA THR A 374 -4.67 -9.77 -8.69
C THR A 374 -5.82 -8.77 -8.57
N ALA A 375 -7.07 -9.23 -8.44
CA ALA A 375 -8.21 -8.32 -8.26
C ALA A 375 -8.13 -7.49 -6.96
N ILE A 376 -7.64 -8.09 -5.87
CA ILE A 376 -7.42 -7.39 -4.59
C ILE A 376 -6.26 -6.39 -4.71
N PHE A 377 -5.15 -6.75 -5.36
CA PHE A 377 -4.02 -5.84 -5.55
C PHE A 377 -4.35 -4.67 -6.48
N VAL A 378 -5.10 -4.90 -7.56
CA VAL A 378 -5.50 -3.85 -8.51
C VAL A 378 -6.53 -2.89 -7.89
N SER A 379 -7.44 -3.37 -7.03
CA SER A 379 -8.39 -2.48 -6.32
C SER A 379 -7.73 -1.65 -5.22
N LEU A 380 -6.62 -2.13 -4.63
CA LEU A 380 -5.82 -1.38 -3.65
C LEU A 380 -4.97 -0.26 -4.27
N LEU A 381 -4.58 -0.37 -5.55
CA LEU A 381 -3.82 0.67 -6.27
C LEU A 381 -4.70 1.83 -6.76
N ALA A 382 -6.03 1.67 -6.72
CA ALA A 382 -6.99 2.68 -7.13
C ALA A 382 -7.45 3.61 -5.98
N PHE A 383 -6.84 3.52 -4.79
CA PHE A 383 -7.16 4.33 -3.61
C PHE A 383 -5.96 5.09 -3.06
#